data_AF-A0A3P1WVV0-F1
#
_entry.id   AF-A0A3P1WVV0-F1
#
_cell.length_a   1.000
_cell.length_b   1.000
_cell.length_c   1.000
_cell.angle_alpha   90.00
_cell.angle_beta   90.00
_cell.angle_gamma   90.00
#
_symmetry.space_group_name_H-M   'P 1'
#
loop_
_entity.id
_entity.type
_entity.pdbx_description
1 polymer ?
#
loop_
_entity_poly.entity_id
_entity_poly.type
_entity_poly.pdbx_seq_one_letter_code
_entity_poly.pdbx_strand_id
1 'polypeptide(L)'
;MGRPRQPHGLRDPCVLRVLRLSPCEGGGTHAAGAPRGQGRRLIREQGGHGARRHGDAGLHAVGDDGADVTRGWVFHASEGRGRLLRVLVTRYAHDLGLLLPQVNPEDPFETLAAEFASGDRAAETVEQQPDFQRFFPPVVADSDAALEFRCRAVTGQARNRLDAAQVVLADLGEQECRFVRVPRSHIDAWVQVLAALRVQWHVELTGTGDRLAEPTEQQIDESPETAALLDWLAILIEDALQTAWQIDQA
;
A
#
# COMPACT_ATOMS: atom_id res chain seq x y z
N MET A 1 -0.68 -21.45 40.79
CA MET A 1 0.30 -21.90 39.77
C MET A 1 -0.51 -22.37 38.57
N GLY A 2 -0.49 -21.84 37.35
CA GLY A 2 0.33 -20.86 36.63
C GLY A 2 0.17 -21.29 35.16
N ARG A 3 -0.66 -20.62 34.36
CA ARG A 3 -0.80 -20.90 32.92
C ARG A 3 0.04 -19.90 32.11
N PRO A 4 0.70 -20.32 31.01
CA PRO A 4 1.70 -19.51 30.33
C PRO A 4 1.09 -18.43 29.43
N ARG A 5 1.89 -17.37 29.28
CA ARG A 5 1.63 -16.10 28.61
C ARG A 5 1.27 -16.27 27.13
N GLN A 6 0.20 -15.61 26.70
CA GLN A 6 0.02 -15.16 25.32
C GLN A 6 1.08 -14.09 24.99
N PRO A 7 1.69 -14.09 23.79
CA PRO A 7 2.46 -12.94 23.34
C PRO A 7 1.49 -11.81 22.96
N HIS A 8 1.47 -10.75 23.77
CA HIS A 8 0.87 -9.47 23.41
C HIS A 8 1.89 -8.68 22.61
N GLY A 9 1.80 -8.72 21.29
CA GLY A 9 2.74 -8.05 20.38
C GLY A 9 2.08 -7.53 19.12
N LEU A 10 0.88 -6.96 19.21
CA LEU A 10 0.23 -6.21 18.12
C LEU A 10 -0.60 -5.04 18.69
N ARG A 11 -0.02 -4.30 19.64
CA ARG A 11 -0.59 -3.06 20.16
C ARG A 11 0.46 -1.97 20.12
N ASP A 12 0.77 -1.57 18.90
CA ASP A 12 1.16 -0.20 18.51
C ASP A 12 1.80 -0.30 17.13
N PRO A 13 1.16 0.22 16.06
CA PRO A 13 1.89 0.48 14.83
C PRO A 13 2.82 1.67 15.12
N CYS A 14 3.98 1.37 15.71
CA CYS A 14 5.11 2.28 15.71
C CYS A 14 5.42 2.61 14.26
N VAL A 15 5.09 3.85 13.90
CA VAL A 15 5.35 4.46 12.60
C VAL A 15 6.80 4.18 12.22
N LEU A 16 6.96 3.44 11.13
CA LEU A 16 8.24 3.07 10.53
C LEU A 16 9.20 4.26 10.55
N ARG A 17 10.36 4.06 11.18
CA ARG A 17 11.43 5.06 11.34
C ARG A 17 11.95 5.63 10.00
N VAL A 18 11.54 5.02 8.89
CA VAL A 18 11.86 5.36 7.48
C VAL A 18 10.99 6.51 6.93
N LEU A 19 9.87 6.88 7.55
CA LEU A 19 9.03 8.01 7.13
C LEU A 19 9.51 9.39 7.63
N ARG A 20 10.73 9.51 8.17
CA ARG A 20 11.32 10.82 8.52
C ARG A 20 11.75 11.57 7.25
N LEU A 21 10.76 12.16 6.58
CA LEU A 21 10.99 13.29 5.69
C LEU A 21 11.59 14.44 6.51
N SER A 22 12.68 15.01 6.00
CA SER A 22 13.38 16.16 6.55
C SER A 22 12.40 17.31 6.85
N PRO A 23 12.42 17.93 8.05
CA PRO A 23 11.63 19.13 8.28
C PRO A 23 12.20 20.28 7.45
N CYS A 24 11.41 20.77 6.50
CA CYS A 24 11.65 22.06 5.87
C CYS A 24 11.71 23.14 6.97
N GLU A 25 12.80 23.90 7.00
CA GLU A 25 12.98 25.06 7.87
C GLU A 25 11.93 26.13 7.55
N GLY A 26 10.84 26.13 8.32
CA GLY A 26 9.89 27.24 8.39
C GLY A 26 10.40 28.30 9.37
N GLY A 27 11.06 29.33 8.86
CA GLY A 27 11.44 30.52 9.61
C GLY A 27 10.21 31.21 10.20
N GLY A 28 10.18 31.35 11.53
CA GLY A 28 9.16 32.08 12.24
C GLY A 28 9.30 33.59 12.07
N THR A 29 8.17 34.30 12.03
CA THR A 29 8.09 35.68 12.51
C THR A 29 6.76 35.92 13.23
N HIS A 30 6.89 36.66 14.32
CA HIS A 30 5.91 36.97 15.36
C HIS A 30 4.82 37.97 14.93
N ALA A 31 3.70 37.96 15.68
CA ALA A 31 3.09 39.10 16.42
C ALA A 31 1.55 38.96 16.42
N ALA A 32 0.89 38.74 17.57
CA ALA A 32 0.53 39.67 18.65
C ALA A 32 -0.90 40.24 18.50
N GLY A 33 -1.69 40.14 19.57
CA GLY A 33 -2.82 41.06 19.82
C GLY A 33 -4.21 40.42 19.99
N ALA A 34 -4.66 40.29 21.24
CA ALA A 34 -6.08 40.26 21.58
C ALA A 34 -6.68 41.70 21.52
N PRO A 35 -8.01 41.89 21.44
CA PRO A 35 -8.74 42.06 22.70
C PRO A 35 -10.21 41.55 22.74
N ARG A 36 -10.70 41.57 23.99
CA ARG A 36 -12.00 41.25 24.60
C ARG A 36 -13.26 41.73 23.88
N GLY A 37 -14.35 40.98 24.08
CA GLY A 37 -15.74 41.46 24.04
C GLY A 37 -16.62 40.69 25.05
N GLN A 38 -17.10 41.39 26.09
CA GLN A 38 -18.09 40.90 27.07
C GLN A 38 -19.52 41.03 26.50
N GLY A 39 -20.43 40.11 26.87
CA GLY A 39 -21.84 40.23 26.49
C GLY A 39 -22.80 39.21 27.10
N ARG A 40 -23.09 39.38 28.40
CA ARG A 40 -24.41 39.27 29.07
C ARG A 40 -25.30 37.99 28.96
N ARG A 41 -25.67 37.46 30.15
CA ARG A 41 -26.76 36.52 30.47
C ARG A 41 -28.17 37.06 30.15
N LEU A 42 -29.15 36.14 29.97
CA LEU A 42 -30.42 35.95 30.74
C LEU A 42 -31.17 34.69 30.20
N ILE A 43 -31.35 33.60 31.00
CA ILE A 43 -32.58 33.10 31.71
C ILE A 43 -33.70 32.58 30.75
N ARG A 44 -33.92 31.24 30.61
CA ARG A 44 -34.92 30.32 31.28
C ARG A 44 -36.37 30.54 30.73
N GLU A 45 -37.24 29.60 30.34
CA GLU A 45 -37.74 28.29 30.85
C GLU A 45 -38.45 27.50 29.71
N GLN A 46 -38.30 26.16 29.63
CA GLN A 46 -39.24 25.06 30.02
C GLN A 46 -40.61 24.97 29.32
N GLY A 47 -40.96 23.73 28.92
CA GLY A 47 -42.33 23.22 28.94
C GLY A 47 -42.76 22.44 27.70
N GLY A 48 -42.77 21.10 27.78
CA GLY A 48 -43.33 20.26 26.71
C GLY A 48 -43.17 18.76 26.90
N HIS A 49 -43.80 18.22 27.95
CA HIS A 49 -44.01 16.78 28.12
C HIS A 49 -45.02 16.25 27.07
N GLY A 50 -44.68 15.14 26.41
CA GLY A 50 -45.60 14.38 25.55
C GLY A 50 -45.26 12.90 25.57
N ALA A 51 -46.23 12.07 25.93
CA ALA A 51 -46.10 10.68 26.34
C ALA A 51 -45.72 9.66 25.25
N ARG A 52 -44.95 8.65 25.71
CA ARG A 52 -44.95 7.21 25.39
C ARG A 52 -45.91 6.70 24.30
N ARG A 53 -45.39 5.87 23.37
CA ARG A 53 -45.97 4.55 23.00
C ARG A 53 -44.88 3.52 22.64
N HIS A 54 -45.12 2.31 23.12
CA HIS A 54 -44.41 1.06 22.85
C HIS A 54 -44.56 0.59 21.40
N GLY A 55 -43.56 -0.16 20.94
CA GLY A 55 -43.73 -1.36 20.12
C GLY A 55 -43.84 -1.13 18.63
N ASP A 56 -42.76 -1.36 17.90
CA ASP A 56 -42.67 -2.61 17.16
C ASP A 56 -41.20 -2.94 16.87
N ALA A 57 -40.75 -4.05 17.44
CA ALA A 57 -39.49 -4.65 17.03
C ALA A 57 -39.79 -5.34 15.69
N GLY A 58 -39.46 -4.66 14.60
CA GLY A 58 -39.41 -5.29 13.28
C GLY A 58 -38.39 -6.43 13.34
N LEU A 59 -38.89 -7.64 13.63
CA LEU A 59 -38.17 -8.88 13.40
C LEU A 59 -37.97 -8.99 11.89
N HIS A 60 -36.87 -8.43 11.40
CA HIS A 60 -36.38 -8.77 10.08
C HIS A 60 -36.06 -10.25 10.08
N ALA A 61 -36.71 -10.98 9.17
CA ALA A 61 -36.46 -12.38 8.95
C ALA A 61 -34.96 -12.57 8.65
N VAL A 62 -34.30 -13.30 9.53
CA VAL A 62 -32.98 -13.87 9.28
C VAL A 62 -33.20 -14.96 8.24
N GLY A 63 -32.90 -14.65 6.98
CA GLY A 63 -33.00 -15.58 5.88
C GLY A 63 -33.26 -14.85 4.59
N ASP A 64 -32.31 -14.96 3.67
CA ASP A 64 -32.40 -14.54 2.27
C ASP A 64 -31.95 -13.11 1.94
N ASP A 65 -30.70 -12.77 2.29
CA ASP A 65 -29.89 -11.93 1.41
C ASP A 65 -29.10 -12.86 0.50
N GLY A 66 -29.38 -12.73 -0.79
CA GLY A 66 -29.12 -13.73 -1.82
C GLY A 66 -27.67 -14.18 -1.92
N ALA A 67 -27.55 -15.44 -2.32
CA ALA A 67 -26.34 -16.13 -2.70
C ALA A 67 -25.69 -15.54 -3.96
N ASP A 68 -25.20 -14.30 -3.86
CA ASP A 68 -24.12 -13.75 -4.68
C ASP A 68 -22.97 -13.30 -3.77
N VAL A 69 -22.65 -14.15 -2.79
CA VAL A 69 -21.62 -13.90 -1.78
C VAL A 69 -20.35 -14.66 -2.18
N THR A 70 -19.33 -13.87 -2.53
CA THR A 70 -17.89 -14.22 -2.60
C THR A 70 -17.38 -15.06 -3.77
N ARG A 71 -17.34 -14.47 -4.98
CA ARG A 71 -16.25 -14.78 -5.93
C ARG A 71 -15.12 -13.76 -5.79
N GLY A 72 -14.58 -13.63 -4.57
CA GLY A 72 -13.54 -12.65 -4.28
C GLY A 72 -12.83 -12.90 -2.96
N TRP A 73 -11.63 -12.35 -2.83
CA TRP A 73 -10.80 -12.41 -1.63
C TRP A 73 -11.16 -11.28 -0.67
N VAL A 74 -11.02 -11.51 0.64
CA VAL A 74 -11.32 -10.50 1.67
C VAL A 74 -10.04 -10.14 2.40
N PHE A 75 -9.55 -8.94 2.17
CA PHE A 75 -8.42 -8.40 2.91
C PHE A 75 -8.88 -7.77 4.24
N HIS A 76 -8.29 -8.23 5.35
CA HIS A 76 -8.54 -7.71 6.68
C HIS A 76 -7.73 -6.44 6.97
N ALA A 77 -8.31 -5.28 6.65
CA ALA A 77 -7.68 -3.96 6.74
C ALA A 77 -7.69 -3.31 8.14
N SER A 78 -8.24 -3.98 9.15
CA SER A 78 -8.31 -3.51 10.54
C SER A 78 -6.93 -3.26 11.17
N GLU A 79 -6.91 -2.57 12.32
CA GLU A 79 -5.69 -2.33 13.11
C GLU A 79 -4.62 -1.54 12.35
N GLY A 80 -5.04 -0.65 11.44
CA GLY A 80 -4.12 0.18 10.65
C GLY A 80 -3.45 -0.55 9.48
N ARG A 81 -3.75 -1.84 9.23
CA ARG A 81 -3.17 -2.61 8.12
C ARG A 81 -3.53 -2.05 6.76
N GLY A 82 -4.77 -1.59 6.57
CA GLY A 82 -5.18 -0.92 5.33
C GLY A 82 -4.41 0.38 5.08
N ARG A 83 -4.22 1.18 6.14
CA ARG A 83 -3.43 2.42 6.06
C ARG A 83 -1.96 2.14 5.77
N LEU A 84 -1.37 1.16 6.44
CA LEU A 84 0.01 0.72 6.21
C LEU A 84 0.18 0.28 4.75
N LEU A 85 -0.67 -0.63 4.27
CA LEU A 85 -0.59 -1.13 2.90
C LEU A 85 -0.74 0.02 1.89
N ARG A 86 -1.68 0.94 2.11
CA ARG A 86 -1.83 2.12 1.24
C ARG A 86 -0.56 2.97 1.17
N VAL A 87 0.12 3.20 2.30
CA VAL A 87 1.39 3.93 2.33
C VAL A 87 2.47 3.20 1.55
N LEU A 88 2.58 1.87 1.73
CA LEU A 88 3.55 1.04 1.00
C LEU A 88 3.29 1.08 -0.51
N VAL A 89 2.05 0.88 -0.94
CA VAL A 89 1.66 0.91 -2.35
C VAL A 89 1.83 2.30 -2.96
N THR A 90 1.57 3.36 -2.19
CA THR A 90 1.79 4.75 -2.67
C THR A 90 3.27 5.02 -2.89
N ARG A 91 4.15 4.62 -1.95
CA ARG A 91 5.60 4.72 -2.12
C ARG A 91 6.06 3.93 -3.35
N TYR A 92 5.60 2.68 -3.49
CA TYR A 92 5.92 1.85 -4.65
C TYR A 92 5.47 2.48 -5.98
N ALA A 93 4.25 3.02 -6.05
CA ALA A 93 3.75 3.71 -7.24
C ALA A 93 4.56 4.97 -7.58
N HIS A 94 4.97 5.73 -6.55
CA HIS A 94 5.85 6.88 -6.72
C HIS A 94 7.22 6.47 -7.27
N ASP A 95 7.82 5.42 -6.72
CA ASP A 95 9.13 4.91 -7.15
C ASP A 95 9.06 4.43 -8.62
N LEU A 96 8.01 3.70 -9.01
CA LEU A 96 7.76 3.33 -10.41
C LEU A 96 7.62 4.55 -11.33
N GLY A 97 7.04 5.64 -10.84
CA GLY A 97 6.93 6.90 -11.58
C GLY A 97 8.27 7.50 -11.97
N LEU A 98 9.36 7.17 -11.27
CA LEU A 98 10.71 7.61 -11.63
C LEU A 98 11.22 6.95 -12.92
N LEU A 99 10.69 5.78 -13.27
CA LEU A 99 11.02 5.01 -14.46
C LEU A 99 10.21 5.43 -15.70
N LEU A 100 9.20 6.28 -15.52
CA LEU A 100 8.31 6.72 -16.58
C LEU A 100 8.71 8.11 -17.09
N PRO A 101 8.49 8.40 -18.39
CA PRO A 101 8.71 9.73 -18.92
C PRO A 101 7.83 10.77 -18.20
N GLN A 102 8.46 11.84 -17.74
CA GLN A 102 7.81 12.96 -17.05
C GLN A 102 7.39 14.00 -18.10
N VAL A 103 6.19 13.83 -18.66
CA VAL A 103 5.66 14.67 -19.75
C VAL A 103 4.27 15.19 -19.43
N ASN A 104 3.90 16.27 -20.09
CA ASN A 104 2.53 16.72 -20.10
C ASN A 104 1.66 15.76 -20.93
N PRO A 105 0.69 15.05 -20.33
CA PRO A 105 -0.16 14.09 -21.05
C PRO A 105 -1.06 14.73 -22.11
N GLU A 106 -1.21 16.06 -22.10
CA GLU A 106 -2.04 16.81 -23.07
C GLU A 106 -1.36 16.98 -24.44
N ASP A 107 -0.06 16.66 -24.59
CA ASP A 107 0.64 16.67 -25.88
C ASP A 107 1.05 15.22 -26.29
N PRO A 108 0.32 14.62 -27.25
CA PRO A 108 0.62 13.27 -27.73
C PRO A 108 1.99 13.12 -28.41
N PHE A 109 2.50 14.18 -29.06
CA PHE A 109 3.80 14.13 -29.73
C PHE A 109 4.95 14.26 -28.74
N GLU A 110 4.80 15.11 -27.72
CA GLU A 110 5.73 15.18 -26.59
C GLU A 110 5.78 13.85 -25.83
N THR A 111 4.62 13.25 -25.60
CA THR A 111 4.51 11.92 -24.98
C THR A 111 5.25 10.86 -25.78
N LEU A 112 5.02 10.77 -27.09
CA LEU A 112 5.71 9.81 -27.95
C LEU A 112 7.22 10.05 -27.99
N ALA A 113 7.67 11.29 -28.12
CA ALA A 113 9.09 11.62 -28.13
C ALA A 113 9.78 11.22 -26.82
N ALA A 114 9.12 11.44 -25.68
CA ALA A 114 9.65 11.07 -24.38
C ALA A 114 9.66 9.55 -24.15
N GLU A 115 8.71 8.80 -24.71
CA GLU A 115 8.74 7.33 -24.70
C GLU A 115 9.97 6.77 -25.42
N PHE A 116 10.33 7.34 -26.57
CA PHE A 116 11.54 6.94 -27.29
C PHE A 116 12.82 7.28 -26.52
N ALA A 117 12.83 8.37 -25.76
CA ALA A 117 13.97 8.82 -24.98
C ALA A 117 14.05 8.21 -23.57
N SER A 118 12.97 7.60 -23.04
CA SER A 118 12.91 7.16 -21.65
C SER A 118 13.68 5.87 -21.38
N GLY A 119 13.96 5.07 -22.41
CA GLY A 119 14.62 3.78 -22.27
C GLY A 119 15.97 3.86 -21.56
N ASP A 120 16.84 4.76 -22.01
CA ASP A 120 18.20 4.92 -21.47
C ASP A 120 18.16 5.41 -20.02
N ARG A 121 17.31 6.41 -19.74
CA ARG A 121 17.12 6.94 -18.38
C ARG A 121 16.56 5.88 -17.42
N ALA A 122 15.60 5.09 -17.87
CA ALA A 122 15.01 4.03 -17.06
C ALA A 122 16.05 2.94 -16.76
N ALA A 123 16.86 2.55 -17.74
CA ALA A 123 17.95 1.60 -17.54
C ALA A 123 19.02 2.12 -16.56
N GLU A 124 19.42 3.39 -16.69
CA GLU A 124 20.35 4.04 -15.75
C GLU A 124 19.79 4.05 -14.32
N THR A 125 18.50 4.39 -14.17
CA THR A 125 17.83 4.42 -12.86
C THR A 125 17.81 3.02 -12.23
N VAL A 126 17.57 1.97 -13.02
CA VAL A 126 17.63 0.58 -12.56
C VAL A 126 19.02 0.19 -12.08
N GLU A 127 20.09 0.66 -12.74
CA GLU A 127 21.46 0.37 -12.32
C GLU A 127 21.86 1.09 -11.04
N GLN A 128 21.34 2.28 -10.80
CA GLN A 128 21.67 3.09 -9.62
C GLN A 128 20.93 2.66 -8.35
N GLN A 129 19.85 1.87 -8.48
CA GLN A 129 18.95 1.54 -7.36
C GLN A 129 18.88 0.02 -7.11
N PRO A 130 19.39 -0.47 -5.95
CA PRO A 130 19.46 -1.91 -5.65
C PRO A 130 18.11 -2.64 -5.65
N ASP A 131 17.05 -1.97 -5.23
CA ASP A 131 15.69 -2.50 -5.29
C ASP A 131 15.27 -2.73 -6.75
N PHE A 132 15.49 -1.76 -7.63
CA PHE A 132 15.22 -1.94 -9.06
C PHE A 132 16.09 -3.00 -9.73
N GLN A 133 17.34 -3.18 -9.32
CA GLN A 133 18.16 -4.29 -9.83
C GLN A 133 17.52 -5.65 -9.53
N ARG A 134 16.92 -5.81 -8.34
CA ARG A 134 16.22 -7.05 -7.97
C ARG A 134 14.91 -7.23 -8.73
N PHE A 135 14.21 -6.14 -9.01
CA PHE A 135 12.97 -6.13 -9.79
C PHE A 135 13.15 -6.36 -11.28
N PHE A 136 14.25 -5.85 -11.84
CA PHE A 136 14.61 -5.88 -13.26
C PHE A 136 15.97 -6.56 -13.44
N PRO A 137 16.09 -7.85 -13.07
CA PRO A 137 17.34 -8.58 -13.18
C PRO A 137 17.79 -8.66 -14.65
N PRO A 138 19.10 -8.75 -14.92
CA PRO A 138 19.60 -8.91 -16.27
C PRO A 138 19.06 -10.22 -16.88
N VAL A 139 18.53 -10.14 -18.10
CA VAL A 139 17.94 -11.29 -18.81
C VAL A 139 18.99 -12.24 -19.40
N VAL A 140 20.19 -11.73 -19.62
CA VAL A 140 21.34 -12.45 -20.16
C VAL A 140 22.61 -12.01 -19.44
N ALA A 141 23.66 -12.83 -19.52
CA ALA A 141 24.95 -12.52 -18.89
C ALA A 141 25.73 -11.41 -19.62
N ASP A 142 25.45 -11.21 -20.90
CA ASP A 142 26.04 -10.14 -21.71
C ASP A 142 25.49 -8.78 -21.30
N SER A 143 26.37 -7.87 -20.86
CA SER A 143 25.98 -6.57 -20.30
C SER A 143 25.25 -5.70 -21.32
N ASP A 144 25.73 -5.69 -22.56
CA ASP A 144 25.23 -4.78 -23.60
C ASP A 144 23.86 -5.24 -24.09
N ALA A 145 23.67 -6.55 -24.30
CA ALA A 145 22.38 -7.13 -24.63
C ALA A 145 21.37 -7.01 -23.46
N ALA A 146 21.83 -7.14 -22.20
CA ALA A 146 20.98 -6.92 -21.04
C ALA A 146 20.54 -5.44 -20.93
N LEU A 147 21.42 -4.49 -21.23
CA LEU A 147 21.13 -3.07 -21.27
C LEU A 147 20.12 -2.73 -22.38
N GLU A 148 20.34 -3.24 -23.60
CA GLU A 148 19.42 -3.04 -24.73
C GLU A 148 18.01 -3.56 -24.42
N PHE A 149 17.92 -4.72 -23.76
CA PHE A 149 16.65 -5.26 -23.30
C PHE A 149 15.99 -4.34 -22.27
N ARG A 150 16.75 -3.84 -21.29
CA ARG A 150 16.23 -2.92 -20.26
C ARG A 150 15.67 -1.64 -20.86
N CYS A 151 16.40 -1.00 -21.78
CA CYS A 151 15.94 0.23 -22.45
C CYS A 151 14.59 0.03 -23.13
N ARG A 152 14.31 -1.17 -23.66
CA ARG A 152 13.03 -1.47 -24.33
C ARG A 152 11.92 -1.92 -23.39
N ALA A 153 12.26 -2.67 -22.33
CA ALA A 153 11.26 -3.39 -21.53
C ALA A 153 10.85 -2.65 -20.24
N VAL A 154 11.76 -1.91 -19.59
CA VAL A 154 11.55 -1.38 -18.23
C VAL A 154 10.35 -0.43 -18.18
N THR A 155 10.23 0.49 -19.13
CA THR A 155 9.11 1.46 -19.18
C THR A 155 7.74 0.77 -19.27
N GLY A 156 7.58 -0.20 -20.18
CA GLY A 156 6.34 -0.95 -20.32
C GLY A 156 6.03 -1.81 -19.09
N GLN A 157 7.06 -2.43 -18.52
CA GLN A 157 6.94 -3.20 -17.29
C GLN A 157 6.60 -2.34 -16.06
N ALA A 158 7.08 -1.10 -15.99
CA ALA A 158 6.75 -0.14 -14.95
C ALA A 158 5.30 0.34 -15.07
N ARG A 159 4.81 0.61 -16.29
CA ARG A 159 3.40 0.95 -16.55
C ARG A 159 2.43 -0.13 -16.07
N ASN A 160 2.65 -1.38 -16.51
CA ASN A 160 1.79 -2.49 -16.09
C ASN A 160 1.75 -2.68 -14.57
N ARG A 161 2.87 -2.41 -13.89
CA ARG A 161 2.95 -2.45 -12.42
C ARG A 161 2.26 -1.27 -11.77
N LEU A 162 2.34 -0.09 -12.37
CA LEU A 162 1.65 1.11 -11.91
C LEU A 162 0.12 0.94 -12.03
N ASP A 163 -0.36 0.37 -13.12
CA ASP A 163 -1.78 0.05 -13.32
C ASP A 163 -2.27 -0.93 -12.23
N ALA A 164 -1.50 -1.98 -11.94
CA ALA A 164 -1.81 -2.91 -10.84
C ALA A 164 -1.82 -2.20 -9.47
N ALA A 165 -0.88 -1.29 -9.22
CA ALA A 165 -0.84 -0.48 -7.99
C ALA A 165 -2.07 0.43 -7.87
N GLN A 166 -2.53 1.03 -8.97
CA GLN A 166 -3.73 1.85 -9.00
C GLN A 166 -5.00 1.04 -8.67
N VAL A 167 -5.11 -0.20 -9.16
CA VAL A 167 -6.20 -1.11 -8.78
C VAL A 167 -6.22 -1.35 -7.27
N VAL A 168 -5.06 -1.66 -6.66
CA VAL A 168 -4.95 -1.88 -5.21
C VAL A 168 -5.31 -0.62 -4.42
N LEU A 169 -4.83 0.55 -4.85
CA LEU A 169 -5.16 1.83 -4.19
C LEU A 169 -6.66 2.16 -4.29
N ALA A 170 -7.28 1.89 -5.44
CA ALA A 170 -8.71 2.07 -5.63
C ALA A 170 -9.53 1.15 -4.72
N ASP A 171 -9.14 -0.13 -4.61
CA ASP A 171 -9.79 -1.10 -3.73
C ASP A 171 -9.65 -0.74 -2.24
N LEU A 172 -8.48 -0.24 -1.84
CA LEU A 172 -8.23 0.23 -0.47
C LEU A 172 -9.04 1.50 -0.12
N GLY A 173 -9.27 2.36 -1.11
CA GLY A 173 -9.97 3.63 -0.93
C GLY A 173 -9.24 4.63 -0.02
N GLU A 174 -9.90 5.76 0.23
CA GLU A 174 -9.37 6.81 1.12
C GLU A 174 -9.78 6.64 2.59
N GLN A 175 -10.90 5.95 2.83
CA GLN A 175 -11.49 5.78 4.15
C GLN A 175 -10.98 4.51 4.82
N GLU A 176 -10.85 4.54 6.14
CA GLU A 176 -10.51 3.33 6.89
C GLU A 176 -11.69 2.35 6.90
N CYS A 177 -11.47 1.20 6.26
CA CYS A 177 -12.40 0.08 6.23
C CYS A 177 -11.86 -1.07 7.09
N ARG A 178 -12.76 -1.82 7.74
CA ARG A 178 -12.37 -3.04 8.49
C ARG A 178 -12.01 -4.19 7.55
N PHE A 179 -12.69 -4.27 6.41
CA PHE A 179 -12.51 -5.29 5.40
C PHE A 179 -12.53 -4.64 4.02
N VAL A 180 -11.68 -5.11 3.11
CA VAL A 180 -11.68 -4.74 1.70
C VAL A 180 -12.05 -5.99 0.92
N ARG A 181 -13.12 -5.92 0.14
CA ARG A 181 -13.56 -7.01 -0.74
C ARG A 181 -12.88 -6.85 -2.08
N VAL A 182 -12.01 -7.80 -2.43
CA VAL A 182 -11.25 -7.81 -3.67
C VAL A 182 -11.93 -8.78 -4.63
N PRO A 183 -12.51 -8.31 -5.76
CA PRO A 183 -13.12 -9.20 -6.73
C PRO A 183 -12.06 -10.10 -7.39
N ARG A 184 -12.46 -11.30 -7.86
CA ARG A 184 -11.54 -12.24 -8.53
C ARG A 184 -10.69 -11.59 -9.63
N SER A 185 -11.26 -10.65 -10.38
CA SER A 185 -10.57 -9.91 -11.45
C SER A 185 -9.43 -9.02 -10.97
N HIS A 186 -9.40 -8.63 -9.69
CA HIS A 186 -8.36 -7.78 -9.11
C HIS A 186 -7.30 -8.57 -8.34
N ILE A 187 -7.55 -9.86 -8.05
CA ILE A 187 -6.62 -10.67 -7.23
C ILE A 187 -5.22 -10.73 -7.86
N ASP A 188 -5.13 -10.86 -9.18
CA ASP A 188 -3.83 -10.92 -9.87
C ASP A 188 -3.04 -9.60 -9.71
N ALA A 189 -3.72 -8.45 -9.79
CA ALA A 189 -3.11 -7.15 -9.54
C ALA A 189 -2.63 -7.01 -8.07
N TRP A 190 -3.45 -7.47 -7.12
CA TRP A 190 -3.07 -7.49 -5.70
C TRP A 190 -1.86 -8.37 -5.44
N VAL A 191 -1.84 -9.60 -5.96
CA VAL A 191 -0.70 -10.52 -5.81
C VAL A 191 0.56 -9.92 -6.43
N GLN A 192 0.44 -9.34 -7.63
CA GLN A 192 1.57 -8.69 -8.30
C GLN A 192 2.16 -7.55 -7.45
N VAL A 193 1.33 -6.70 -6.85
CA VAL A 193 1.77 -5.58 -6.01
C VAL A 193 2.33 -6.07 -4.67
N LEU A 194 1.69 -7.04 -4.01
CA LEU A 194 2.17 -7.59 -2.75
C LEU A 194 3.53 -8.30 -2.92
N ALA A 195 3.68 -9.08 -4.00
CA ALA A 195 4.95 -9.71 -4.34
C ALA A 195 6.03 -8.67 -4.63
N ALA A 196 5.67 -7.59 -5.33
CA ALA A 196 6.58 -6.48 -5.57
C ALA A 196 7.05 -5.82 -4.27
N LEU A 197 6.11 -5.42 -3.41
CA LEU A 197 6.45 -4.86 -2.09
C LEU A 197 7.38 -5.80 -1.32
N ARG A 198 7.11 -7.11 -1.35
CA ARG A 198 7.98 -8.09 -0.69
C ARG A 198 9.41 -8.07 -1.25
N VAL A 199 9.58 -7.97 -2.57
CA VAL A 199 10.91 -7.85 -3.20
C VAL A 199 11.62 -6.56 -2.76
N GLN A 200 10.93 -5.43 -2.74
CA GLN A 200 11.50 -4.13 -2.34
C GLN A 200 12.00 -4.17 -0.89
N TRP A 201 11.18 -4.67 0.03
CA TRP A 201 11.54 -4.77 1.45
C TRP A 201 12.56 -5.86 1.74
N HIS A 202 12.72 -6.84 0.85
CA HIS A 202 13.78 -7.83 0.97
C HIS A 202 15.15 -7.17 0.75
N VAL A 203 15.26 -6.22 -0.18
CA VAL A 203 16.49 -5.45 -0.39
C VAL A 203 16.81 -4.57 0.82
N GLU A 204 15.80 -3.98 1.45
CA GLU A 204 15.98 -3.21 2.70
C GLU A 204 16.51 -4.11 3.84
N LEU A 205 16.08 -5.38 3.91
CA LEU A 205 16.55 -6.34 4.91
C LEU A 205 17.96 -6.88 4.59
N THR A 206 18.25 -7.21 3.34
CA THR A 206 19.52 -7.84 2.94
C THR A 206 20.62 -6.84 2.59
N GLY A 207 20.27 -5.58 2.32
CA GLY A 207 21.18 -4.54 1.83
C GLY A 207 21.70 -4.77 0.41
N THR A 208 21.09 -5.69 -0.35
CA THR A 208 21.57 -6.08 -1.69
C THR A 208 20.43 -6.34 -2.67
N GLY A 209 20.66 -5.92 -3.92
CA GLY A 209 19.78 -6.19 -5.06
C GLY A 209 19.90 -7.60 -5.65
N ASP A 210 20.78 -8.46 -5.10
CA ASP A 210 20.90 -9.84 -5.55
C ASP A 210 19.62 -10.62 -5.27
N ARG A 211 19.02 -11.19 -6.33
CA ARG A 211 17.79 -11.97 -6.27
C ARG A 211 17.90 -13.22 -5.40
N LEU A 212 19.10 -13.81 -5.29
CA LEU A 212 19.35 -15.03 -4.53
C LEU A 212 19.80 -14.75 -3.10
N ALA A 213 19.98 -13.49 -2.72
CA ALA A 213 20.36 -13.15 -1.36
C ALA A 213 19.25 -13.50 -0.37
N GLU A 214 19.60 -14.36 0.59
CA GLU A 214 18.79 -14.70 1.75
C GLU A 214 19.21 -13.85 2.95
N PRO A 215 18.26 -13.41 3.80
CA PRO A 215 18.58 -12.66 5.00
C PRO A 215 19.27 -13.56 6.02
N THR A 216 20.36 -13.06 6.60
CA THR A 216 21.06 -13.73 7.70
C THR A 216 20.29 -13.57 9.01
N GLU A 217 20.52 -14.45 9.98
CA GLU A 217 19.93 -14.35 11.33
C GLU A 217 20.23 -12.98 11.98
N GLN A 218 21.46 -12.49 11.81
CA GLN A 218 21.85 -11.18 12.32
C GLN A 218 21.01 -10.03 11.71
N GLN A 219 20.78 -10.04 10.39
CA GLN A 219 19.96 -9.01 9.73
C GLN A 219 18.51 -9.02 10.21
N ILE A 220 17.96 -10.22 10.49
CA ILE A 220 16.61 -10.38 11.04
C ILE A 220 16.55 -9.82 12.46
N ASP A 221 17.56 -10.12 13.29
CA ASP A 221 17.65 -9.62 14.67
C ASP A 221 17.83 -8.10 14.73
N GLU A 222 18.56 -7.53 13.77
CA GLU A 222 18.78 -6.08 13.65
C GLU A 222 17.55 -5.31 13.13
N SER A 223 16.69 -5.97 12.33
CA SER A 223 15.50 -5.37 11.70
C SER A 223 14.24 -6.26 11.83
N PRO A 224 13.78 -6.54 13.07
CA PRO A 224 12.67 -7.46 13.30
C PRO A 224 11.34 -6.95 12.72
N GLU A 225 11.14 -5.63 12.63
CA GLU A 225 9.92 -5.08 12.01
C GLU A 225 9.87 -5.33 10.50
N THR A 226 11.01 -5.25 9.82
CA THR A 226 11.12 -5.54 8.38
C THR A 226 10.88 -7.02 8.10
N ALA A 227 11.45 -7.91 8.93
CA ALA A 227 11.20 -9.34 8.83
C ALA A 227 9.71 -9.67 9.02
N ALA A 228 9.08 -9.11 10.06
CA ALA A 228 7.65 -9.29 10.31
C ALA A 228 6.77 -8.74 9.17
N LEU A 229 7.17 -7.64 8.53
CA LEU A 229 6.49 -7.10 7.35
C LEU A 229 6.57 -8.09 6.18
N LEU A 230 7.75 -8.67 5.91
CA LEU A 230 7.94 -9.65 4.83
C LEU A 230 7.11 -10.91 5.05
N ASP A 231 7.04 -11.39 6.29
CA ASP A 231 6.20 -12.53 6.66
C ASP A 231 4.71 -12.21 6.51
N TRP A 232 4.30 -11.01 6.92
CA TRP A 232 2.91 -10.57 6.73
C TRP A 232 2.53 -10.49 5.24
N LEU A 233 3.39 -9.92 4.40
CA LEU A 233 3.18 -9.90 2.95
C LEU A 233 3.12 -11.30 2.35
N ALA A 234 3.92 -12.25 2.86
CA ALA A 234 3.87 -13.66 2.46
C ALA A 234 2.48 -14.26 2.66
N ILE A 235 1.95 -14.11 3.87
CA ILE A 235 0.65 -14.64 4.26
C ILE A 235 -0.45 -14.05 3.39
N LEU A 236 -0.40 -12.74 3.08
CA LEU A 236 -1.38 -12.11 2.21
C LEU A 236 -1.35 -12.66 0.78
N ILE A 237 -0.16 -12.92 0.24
CA ILE A 237 0.00 -13.49 -1.10
C ILE A 237 -0.57 -14.91 -1.13
N GLU A 238 -0.24 -15.74 -0.15
CA GLU A 238 -0.72 -17.11 -0.04
C GLU A 238 -2.24 -17.16 0.07
N ASP A 239 -2.83 -16.33 0.94
CA ASP A 239 -4.28 -16.27 1.15
C ASP A 239 -5.03 -15.82 -0.13
N ALA A 240 -4.52 -14.81 -0.82
CA ALA A 240 -5.08 -14.33 -2.07
C ALA A 240 -5.01 -15.38 -3.19
N LEU A 241 -3.87 -16.05 -3.35
CA LEU A 241 -3.68 -17.12 -4.34
C LEU A 241 -4.54 -18.34 -4.05
N GLN A 242 -4.61 -18.76 -2.79
CA GLN A 242 -5.45 -19.87 -2.36
C GLN A 242 -6.92 -19.59 -2.67
N THR A 243 -7.37 -18.35 -2.41
CA THR A 243 -8.74 -17.93 -2.73
C THR A 243 -9.00 -17.91 -4.24
N ALA A 244 -8.08 -17.36 -5.04
CA ALA A 244 -8.21 -17.37 -6.50
C ALA A 244 -8.30 -18.80 -7.06
N TRP A 245 -7.45 -19.70 -6.59
CA TRP A 245 -7.48 -21.10 -6.99
C TRP A 245 -8.82 -21.76 -6.64
N GLN A 246 -9.36 -21.54 -5.45
CA GLN A 246 -10.67 -22.07 -5.04
C GLN A 246 -11.81 -21.54 -5.91
N ILE A 247 -11.76 -20.26 -6.29
CA ILE A 247 -12.77 -19.65 -7.18
C ILE A 247 -12.70 -20.27 -8.58
N ASP A 248 -11.51 -20.52 -9.12
CA ASP A 248 -11.33 -21.04 -10.47
C ASP A 248 -11.76 -22.52 -10.61
N GLN A 249 -11.89 -23.26 -9.50
CA GLN A 249 -12.37 -24.64 -9.47
C GLN A 249 -13.90 -24.77 -9.28
N ALA A 250 -14.60 -23.67 -9.02
CA ALA A 250 -16.03 -23.62 -8.66
C ALA A 250 -16.92 -23.18 -9.82
#